data_AF-A0A5D3G019-F1
#
_entry.id   AF-A0A5D3G019-F1
#
_cell.length_a   1.000
_cell.length_b   1.000
_cell.length_c   1.000
_cell.angle_alpha   90.00
_cell.angle_beta   90.00
_cell.angle_gamma   90.00
#
_symmetry.space_group_name_H-M   'P 1'
#
loop_
_entity.id
_entity.type
_entity.pdbx_description
1 polymer ?
#
loop_
_entity_poly.entity_id
_entity_poly.type
_entity_poly.pdbx_seq_one_letter_code
_entity_poly.pdbx_strand_id
1 'polypeptide(L)' 'MSCGHGGPHVVRTATYARTLTGHTDWVTSVAFSPDGKVLAAAGNEVACMWTLE' A
#
# COMPACT_ATOMS: atom_id res chain seq x y z
N MET A 1 -43.26 4.82 -0.82
CA MET A 1 -42.40 4.80 0.38
C MET A 1 -40.96 4.78 -0.11
N SER A 2 -40.28 5.93 -0.08
CA SER A 2 -38.87 6.06 -0.46
C SER A 2 -38.03 6.00 0.81
N CYS A 3 -37.04 5.11 0.88
CA CYS A 3 -35.94 5.27 1.82
C CYS A 3 -34.63 5.32 1.01
N GLY A 4 -33.99 6.49 1.06
CA GLY A 4 -32.84 6.84 0.24
C GLY A 4 -31.56 6.12 0.66
N HIS A 5 -30.83 5.59 -0.32
CA HIS A 5 -29.47 5.06 -0.16
C HIS A 5 -28.41 6.17 -0.28
N GLY A 6 -28.65 7.32 0.35
CA GLY A 6 -27.77 8.49 0.28
C GLY A 6 -26.91 8.64 1.53
N GLY A 7 -26.10 7.65 1.87
CA GLY A 7 -25.08 7.79 2.92
C GLY A 7 -23.87 8.58 2.42
N PRO A 8 -23.16 9.32 3.29
CA PRO A 8 -21.98 10.06 2.86
C PRO A 8 -20.88 9.09 2.39
N HIS A 9 -20.47 9.24 1.13
CA HIS A 9 -19.28 8.58 0.60
C HIS A 9 -18.04 9.30 1.14
N VAL A 10 -17.46 8.77 2.22
CA VAL A 10 -16.22 9.28 2.79
C VAL A 10 -15.05 8.80 1.93
N VAL A 11 -14.43 9.71 1.20
CA VAL A 11 -13.18 9.46 0.47
C VAL A 11 -12.01 9.75 1.41
N ARG A 12 -11.14 8.76 1.62
CA ARG A 12 -9.88 8.97 2.35
C ARG A 12 -8.78 9.25 1.35
N THR A 13 -8.09 10.36 1.53
CA THR A 13 -6.86 10.67 0.79
C THR A 13 -5.66 10.20 1.60
N ALA A 14 -4.68 9.61 0.93
CA ALA A 14 -3.40 9.26 1.54
C ALA A 14 -2.42 10.42 1.32
N THR A 15 -1.64 10.75 2.35
CA THR A 15 -0.46 11.61 2.24
C THR A 15 0.77 10.74 2.04
N TYR A 16 1.76 11.26 1.30
CA TYR A 16 3.03 10.57 1.11
C TYR A 16 3.72 10.36 2.47
N ALA A 17 4.06 9.10 2.78
CA ALA A 17 4.62 8.72 4.08
C ALA A 17 6.14 8.52 4.04
N ARG A 18 6.65 7.72 3.10
CA ARG A 18 8.08 7.40 3.00
C ARG A 18 8.48 6.94 1.60
N THR A 19 9.74 7.15 1.23
CA THR A 19 10.38 6.47 0.11
C THR A 19 11.10 5.24 0.61
N LEU A 20 10.92 4.13 -0.09
CA LEU A 20 11.59 2.86 0.18
C LEU A 20 12.68 2.66 -0.87
N THR A 21 13.92 2.73 -0.42
CA THR A 21 15.11 2.53 -1.26
C THR A 21 15.71 1.15 -1.02
N GLY A 22 16.37 0.59 -2.03
CA GLY A 22 17.09 -0.68 -1.92
C GLY A 22 16.79 -1.64 -3.07
N HIS A 23 15.64 -1.47 -3.72
CA HIS A 23 15.35 -2.18 -4.96
C HIS A 23 16.11 -1.51 -6.11
N THR A 24 17.03 -2.24 -6.74
CA THR A 24 17.93 -1.70 -7.79
C THR A 24 17.39 -1.87 -9.20
N ASP A 25 16.40 -2.75 -9.38
CA ASP A 25 15.72 -3.02 -10.65
C ASP A 25 14.22 -2.66 -10.54
N TRP A 26 13.46 -2.81 -11.63
CA TRP A 26 12.02 -2.59 -11.67
C TRP A 26 11.27 -3.48 -10.68
N VAL A 27 10.40 -2.84 -9.90
CA VAL A 27 9.45 -3.53 -9.01
C VAL A 27 8.25 -3.95 -9.86
N THR A 28 7.98 -5.25 -9.89
CA THR A 28 6.84 -5.83 -10.64
C THR A 28 5.66 -6.15 -9.72
N SER A 29 5.90 -6.25 -8.40
CA SER A 29 4.87 -6.60 -7.42
C SER A 29 5.10 -5.93 -6.06
N VAL A 30 4.01 -5.56 -5.39
CA VAL A 30 4.00 -5.01 -4.02
C VAL A 30 2.89 -5.65 -3.19
N ALA A 31 3.18 -5.95 -1.92
CA ALA A 31 2.22 -6.52 -0.98
C ALA A 31 2.42 -5.96 0.44
N PHE A 32 1.32 -5.59 1.08
CA PHE A 32 1.29 -5.20 2.50
C PHE A 32 0.88 -6.40 3.35
N SER A 33 1.44 -6.50 4.55
CA SER A 33 0.90 -7.37 5.58
C SER A 33 -0.51 -6.90 5.99
N PRO A 34 -1.42 -7.82 6.38
CA PRO A 34 -2.76 -7.45 6.82
C PRO A 34 -2.79 -6.50 8.02
N ASP A 35 -1.74 -6.51 8.84
CA ASP A 35 -1.56 -5.63 9.98
C ASP A 35 -0.89 -4.28 9.63
N GLY A 36 -0.47 -4.08 8.38
CA GLY A 36 0.14 -2.85 7.88
C GLY A 36 1.58 -2.59 8.33
N LYS A 37 2.20 -3.52 9.09
CA LYS A 37 3.55 -3.34 9.66
C LYS A 37 4.68 -3.73 8.73
N VAL A 38 4.38 -4.47 7.68
CA VAL A 38 5.38 -4.96 6.74
C VAL A 38 4.92 -4.65 5.33
N LEU A 39 5.84 -4.14 4.52
CA LEU A 39 5.69 -4.08 3.08
C LEU A 39 6.75 -4.96 2.43
N ALA A 40 6.32 -5.77 1.47
CA ALA A 40 7.20 -6.49 0.55
C ALA A 40 7.08 -5.89 -0.84
N ALA A 41 8.21 -5.72 -1.52
CA ALA A 41 8.27 -5.45 -2.95
C ALA A 41 9.20 -6.45 -3.62
N ALA A 42 8.84 -6.89 -4.82
CA ALA A 42 9.63 -7.82 -5.60
C ALA A 42 9.76 -7.34 -7.04
N GLY A 43 10.93 -7.57 -7.62
CA GLY A 43 11.20 -7.46 -9.05
C GLY A 43 11.93 -8.70 -9.56
N ASN A 44 12.66 -8.55 -10.66
CA ASN A 44 13.28 -9.69 -11.34
C ASN A 44 14.39 -10.37 -10.52
N GLU A 45 15.26 -9.58 -9.89
CA GLU A 45 16.48 -10.11 -9.28
C GLU A 45 16.50 -10.01 -7.76
N VAL A 46 15.74 -9.07 -7.21
CA VAL A 46 15.75 -8.77 -5.77
C VAL A 46 14.32 -8.67 -5.27
N ALA A 47 14.11 -9.11 -4.03
CA ALA A 47 12.93 -8.77 -3.26
C ALA A 47 13.39 -8.02 -2.01
N CYS A 48 12.69 -6.93 -1.68
CA CYS A 48 12.95 -6.13 -0.49
C CYS A 48 11.76 -6.23 0.46
N MET A 49 12.05 -6.32 1.75
CA MET A 49 11.05 -6.30 2.81
C MET A 49 11.39 -5.18 3.78
N TRP A 50 10.40 -4.36 4.11
CA TRP A 50 10.56 -3.26 5.06
C TRP A 50 9.58 -3.41 6.20
N THR A 51 10.09 -3.26 7.41
CA THR A 51 9.28 -2.99 8.59
C THR A 51 8.88 -1.52 8.60
N LEU A 52 7.58 -1.29 8.79
CA LEU A 52 6.94 -0.01 9.00
C LEU A 52 6.65 0.03 10.51
N GLU A 53 7.42 0.83 11.25
CA GLU A 53 7.20 1.04 12.68
C GLU A 53 5.90 1.81 12.96
#